data_AF-A0A2Z6MIB8-F1
#
_entry.id   AF-A0A2Z6MIB8-F1
#
_cell.length_a   1.000
_cell.length_b   1.000
_cell.length_c   1.000
_cell.angle_alpha   90.00
_cell.angle_beta   90.00
_cell.angle_gamma   90.00
#
_symmetry.space_group_name_H-M   'P 1'
#
loop_
_entity.id
_entity.type
_entity.pdbx_description
1 polymer ?
#
loop_
_entity_poly.entity_id
_entity_poly.type
_entity_poly.pdbx_seq_one_letter_code
_entity_poly.pdbx_strand_id
1 'polypeptide(L)'
;MRTQRSHHFLLLSILFFASTFSYLRLVTATGAEPPITGNNDDTEYIRSSCNTTLYPDICYTSLSRYANAVQQNPGQLARIAIAVSFSKVHRTASYLSNLTRVADYSGNSRAALALHDCFSNLDDAVDEIRGSIKQMRQLGAAGSGTDSFLFQMSNVQTWMSAALTDEETCTDGFQDVEDCPMKSDVENRVTKVKKFTSNALALVNGYAKKGMP
;
A
#
# COMPACT_ATOMS: atom_id res chain seq x y z
N MET A 1 -46.41 -42.79 13.53
CA MET A 1 -46.42 -41.36 13.11
C MET A 1 -45.06 -40.66 13.16
N ARG A 2 -44.05 -41.10 13.94
CA ARG A 2 -42.75 -40.41 14.04
C ARG A 2 -41.78 -40.69 12.88
N THR A 3 -41.81 -41.89 12.30
CA THR A 3 -40.97 -42.33 11.17
C THR A 3 -41.35 -41.66 9.84
N GLN A 4 -42.64 -41.52 9.55
CA GLN A 4 -43.13 -40.89 8.31
C GLN A 4 -42.73 -39.41 8.19
N ARG A 5 -42.62 -38.70 9.33
CA ARG A 5 -42.19 -37.31 9.39
C ARG A 5 -40.69 -37.15 9.12
N SER A 6 -39.87 -38.12 9.54
CA SER A 6 -38.41 -38.13 9.28
C SER A 6 -38.08 -38.40 7.81
N HIS A 7 -38.81 -39.31 7.15
CA HIS A 7 -38.67 -39.54 5.69
C HIS A 7 -39.08 -38.31 4.88
N HIS A 8 -40.11 -37.57 5.31
CA HIS A 8 -40.54 -36.36 4.62
C HIS A 8 -39.51 -35.22 4.75
N PHE A 9 -38.87 -35.07 5.92
CA PHE A 9 -37.77 -34.12 6.12
C PHE A 9 -36.49 -34.48 5.33
N LEU A 10 -36.18 -35.77 5.19
CA LEU A 10 -35.05 -36.25 4.37
C LEU A 10 -35.31 -36.04 2.86
N LEU A 11 -36.53 -36.27 2.38
CA LEU A 11 -36.88 -36.02 0.98
C LEU A 11 -36.85 -34.52 0.62
N LEU A 12 -37.30 -33.65 1.54
CA LEU A 12 -37.26 -32.19 1.33
C LEU A 12 -35.83 -31.62 1.33
N SER A 13 -34.91 -32.20 2.09
CA SER A 13 -33.50 -31.77 2.13
C SER A 13 -32.70 -32.22 0.90
N ILE A 14 -33.02 -33.38 0.31
CA ILE A 14 -32.42 -33.85 -0.96
C ILE A 14 -32.86 -32.97 -2.14
N LEU A 15 -34.12 -32.53 -2.18
CA LEU A 15 -34.63 -31.66 -3.26
C LEU A 15 -34.02 -30.24 -3.22
N PHE A 16 -33.62 -29.75 -2.04
CA PHE A 16 -32.96 -28.45 -1.88
C PHE A 16 -31.48 -28.48 -2.36
N PHE A 17 -30.80 -29.62 -2.24
CA PHE A 17 -29.43 -29.79 -2.75
C PHE A 17 -29.39 -30.03 -4.27
N ALA A 18 -30.44 -30.60 -4.86
CA ALA A 18 -30.51 -30.83 -6.30
C ALA A 18 -30.75 -29.54 -7.12
N SER A 19 -31.40 -28.53 -6.54
CA SER A 19 -31.68 -27.25 -7.22
C SER A 19 -30.50 -26.27 -7.23
N THR A 20 -29.51 -26.45 -6.34
CA THR A 20 -28.29 -25.61 -6.32
C THR A 20 -27.18 -26.15 -7.24
N PHE A 21 -27.26 -27.42 -7.66
CA PHE A 21 -26.27 -28.03 -8.55
C PHE A 21 -26.42 -27.63 -10.04
N SER A 22 -27.52 -26.98 -10.43
CA SER A 22 -27.77 -26.52 -11.81
C SER A 22 -27.25 -25.11 -12.12
N TYR A 23 -26.45 -24.50 -11.23
CA TYR A 23 -25.81 -23.21 -11.46
C TYR A 23 -24.30 -23.28 -11.71
N LEU A 24 -23.73 -24.47 -11.95
CA LEU A 24 -22.39 -24.55 -12.55
C LEU A 24 -22.48 -24.18 -14.04
N ARG A 25 -22.35 -22.89 -14.32
CA ARG A 25 -21.99 -22.41 -15.66
C ARG A 25 -20.58 -22.92 -15.98
N LEU A 26 -20.49 -23.74 -17.01
CA LEU A 26 -19.22 -24.10 -17.67
C LEU A 26 -18.67 -22.82 -18.32
N VAL A 27 -17.74 -22.14 -17.64
CA VAL A 27 -16.92 -21.10 -18.26
C VAL A 27 -15.81 -21.83 -19.00
N THR A 28 -15.95 -21.94 -20.32
CA THR A 28 -14.85 -22.32 -21.21
C THR A 28 -13.81 -21.21 -21.14
N ALA A 29 -12.73 -21.45 -20.40
CA ALA A 29 -11.52 -20.65 -20.46
C ALA A 29 -10.87 -20.83 -21.83
N THR A 30 -11.26 -19.98 -22.78
CA THR A 30 -10.35 -19.67 -23.89
C THR A 30 -9.29 -18.75 -23.31
N GLY A 31 -8.09 -19.31 -23.17
CA GLY A 31 -6.89 -18.54 -22.84
C GLY A 31 -6.62 -17.52 -23.93
N ALA A 32 -7.10 -16.31 -23.71
CA ALA A 32 -6.53 -15.10 -24.25
C ALA A 32 -6.63 -14.07 -23.12
N GLU A 33 -5.58 -13.99 -22.31
CA GLU A 33 -5.36 -12.83 -21.47
C GLU A 33 -5.36 -11.62 -22.41
N PRO A 34 -6.29 -10.66 -22.26
CA PRO A 34 -6.28 -9.48 -23.10
C PRO A 34 -4.91 -8.82 -22.94
N PRO A 35 -4.26 -8.37 -24.03
CA PRO A 35 -2.97 -7.71 -23.90
C PRO A 35 -3.12 -6.56 -22.92
N ILE A 36 -2.17 -6.44 -21.99
CA ILE A 36 -2.04 -5.29 -21.09
C ILE A 36 -1.65 -4.09 -21.97
N THR A 37 -2.61 -3.58 -22.75
CA THR A 37 -2.51 -2.29 -23.39
C THR A 37 -2.98 -1.30 -22.34
N GLY A 38 -2.04 -0.89 -21.48
CA GLY A 38 -2.16 0.45 -20.92
C GLY A 38 -2.33 1.38 -22.11
N ASN A 39 -3.38 2.22 -22.12
CA ASN A 39 -3.50 3.23 -23.15
C ASN A 39 -2.17 4.00 -23.16
N ASN A 40 -1.47 4.09 -24.29
CA ASN A 40 -0.09 4.59 -24.33
C ASN A 40 0.02 5.94 -23.57
N ASP A 41 -0.99 6.77 -23.75
CA ASP A 41 -1.21 8.07 -23.12
C ASP A 41 -1.28 8.03 -21.58
N ASP A 42 -1.81 6.97 -20.96
CA ASP A 42 -1.83 6.80 -19.49
C ASP A 42 -0.44 6.48 -18.95
N THR A 43 0.31 5.63 -19.66
CA THR A 43 1.68 5.31 -19.25
C THR A 43 2.61 6.51 -19.44
N GLU A 44 2.40 7.32 -20.48
CA GLU A 44 3.12 8.57 -20.70
C GLU A 44 2.75 9.64 -19.65
N TYR A 45 1.48 9.70 -19.25
CA TYR A 45 1.05 10.54 -18.13
C TYR A 45 1.75 10.17 -16.81
N ILE A 46 1.84 8.87 -16.50
CA ILE A 46 2.58 8.41 -15.31
C ILE A 46 4.06 8.79 -15.43
N ARG A 47 4.67 8.59 -16.61
CA ARG A 47 6.08 8.92 -16.85
C ARG A 47 6.35 10.41 -16.62
N SER A 48 5.54 11.28 -17.23
CA SER A 48 5.71 12.74 -17.07
C SER A 48 5.52 13.18 -15.62
N SER A 49 4.55 12.61 -14.91
CA SER A 49 4.32 12.88 -13.48
C SER A 49 5.48 12.38 -12.61
N CYS A 50 6.08 11.24 -12.94
CA CYS A 50 7.23 10.69 -12.22
C CYS A 50 8.53 11.45 -12.46
N ASN A 51 8.68 12.14 -13.60
CA ASN A 51 9.87 12.94 -13.89
C ASN A 51 10.05 14.14 -12.95
N THR A 52 9.01 14.53 -12.20
CA THR A 52 9.09 15.61 -11.21
C THR A 52 9.38 15.10 -9.80
N THR A 53 9.59 13.79 -9.62
CA THR A 53 9.89 13.20 -8.31
C THR A 53 11.39 12.96 -8.12
N LEU A 54 11.83 12.76 -6.87
CA LEU A 54 13.24 12.55 -6.57
C LEU A 54 13.79 11.21 -7.11
N TYR A 55 12.93 10.19 -7.26
CA TYR A 55 13.32 8.88 -7.79
C TYR A 55 12.44 8.47 -8.98
N PRO A 56 12.61 9.08 -10.17
CA PRO A 56 11.71 8.91 -11.32
C PRO A 56 11.57 7.46 -11.79
N ASP A 57 12.68 6.72 -11.86
CA ASP A 57 12.67 5.33 -12.33
C ASP A 57 11.86 4.42 -11.40
N ILE A 58 12.02 4.59 -10.08
CA ILE A 58 11.25 3.83 -9.08
C ILE A 58 9.77 4.22 -9.16
N CYS A 59 9.48 5.51 -9.33
CA CYS A 59 8.11 5.99 -9.51
C CYS A 59 7.47 5.31 -10.74
N TYR A 60 8.09 5.42 -11.91
CA TYR A 60 7.51 4.92 -13.16
C TYR A 60 7.38 3.40 -13.18
N THR A 61 8.45 2.67 -12.83
CA THR A 61 8.44 1.20 -12.84
C THR A 61 7.44 0.61 -11.85
N SER A 62 7.16 1.30 -10.74
CA SER A 62 6.19 0.84 -9.76
C SER A 62 4.75 1.22 -10.08
N LEU A 63 4.51 2.29 -10.83
CA LEU A 63 3.18 2.82 -11.10
C LEU A 63 2.64 2.48 -12.49
N SER A 64 3.49 2.28 -13.50
CA SER A 64 3.10 2.04 -14.90
C SER A 64 2.13 0.88 -15.08
N ARG A 65 2.26 -0.19 -14.29
CA ARG A 65 1.32 -1.33 -14.28
C ARG A 65 -0.11 -0.98 -13.86
N TYR A 66 -0.32 0.20 -13.30
CA TYR A 66 -1.62 0.72 -12.87
C TYR A 66 -2.17 1.79 -13.83
N ALA A 67 -1.59 1.97 -15.02
CA ALA A 67 -2.01 2.95 -16.03
C ALA A 67 -3.53 3.02 -16.25
N ASN A 68 -4.16 1.87 -16.49
CA ASN A 68 -5.62 1.78 -16.70
C ASN A 68 -6.45 2.23 -15.48
N ALA A 69 -5.88 2.11 -14.28
CA ALA A 69 -6.52 2.58 -13.06
C ALA A 69 -6.20 4.05 -12.76
N VAL A 70 -5.17 4.65 -13.36
CA VAL A 70 -4.81 6.07 -13.20
C VAL A 70 -5.68 6.97 -14.06
N GLN A 71 -5.95 6.60 -15.32
CA GLN A 71 -6.82 7.35 -16.25
C GLN A 71 -6.47 8.85 -16.34
N GLN A 72 -5.17 9.16 -16.43
CA GLN A 72 -4.60 10.52 -16.39
C GLN A 72 -5.08 11.41 -15.22
N ASN A 73 -5.63 10.83 -14.16
CA ASN A 73 -6.19 11.56 -13.03
C ASN A 73 -5.13 11.73 -11.91
N PRO A 74 -4.81 12.96 -11.49
CA PRO A 74 -3.75 13.20 -10.51
C PRO A 74 -4.09 12.70 -9.11
N GLY A 75 -5.36 12.77 -8.69
CA GLY A 75 -5.80 12.25 -7.40
C GLY A 75 -5.73 10.72 -7.35
N GLN A 76 -6.09 10.09 -8.45
CA GLN A 76 -6.01 8.65 -8.61
C GLN A 76 -4.55 8.16 -8.69
N LEU A 77 -3.68 8.89 -9.39
CA LEU A 77 -2.24 8.64 -9.40
C LEU A 77 -1.65 8.75 -7.98
N ALA A 78 -1.95 9.83 -7.26
CA ALA A 78 -1.50 10.01 -5.88
C ALA A 78 -2.00 8.88 -4.97
N ARG A 79 -3.28 8.50 -5.08
CA ARG A 79 -3.88 7.41 -4.28
C ARG A 79 -3.22 6.06 -4.54
N ILE A 80 -2.92 5.74 -5.80
CA ILE A 80 -2.20 4.51 -6.17
C ILE A 80 -0.77 4.56 -5.64
N ALA A 81 -0.08 5.71 -5.73
CA ALA A 81 1.27 5.86 -5.21
C ALA A 81 1.34 5.66 -3.69
N ILE A 82 0.40 6.23 -2.93
CA ILE A 82 0.27 6.00 -1.48
C ILE A 82 0.05 4.50 -1.21
N ALA A 83 -0.86 3.84 -1.94
CA ALA A 83 -1.14 2.41 -1.76
C ALA A 83 0.07 1.50 -2.08
N VAL A 84 0.84 1.83 -3.11
CA VAL A 84 2.10 1.15 -3.42
C VAL A 84 3.09 1.37 -2.28
N SER A 85 3.24 2.60 -1.77
CA SER A 85 4.12 2.88 -0.64
C SER A 85 3.73 2.09 0.60
N PHE A 86 2.45 2.12 0.98
CA PHE A 86 1.89 1.34 2.07
C PHE A 86 2.28 -0.13 1.98
N SER A 87 2.14 -0.74 0.80
CA SER A 87 2.50 -2.15 0.61
C SER A 87 3.99 -2.41 0.85
N LYS A 88 4.88 -1.46 0.55
CA LYS A 88 6.33 -1.59 0.75
C LYS A 88 6.71 -1.38 2.21
N VAL A 89 6.18 -0.35 2.86
CA VAL A 89 6.41 -0.05 4.27
C VAL A 89 5.90 -1.20 5.12
N HIS A 90 4.63 -1.60 4.95
CA HIS A 90 4.01 -2.68 5.71
C HIS A 90 4.77 -4.01 5.60
N ARG A 91 5.23 -4.38 4.40
CA ARG A 91 6.04 -5.60 4.22
C ARG A 91 7.38 -5.51 4.93
N THR A 92 7.98 -4.32 4.97
CA THR A 92 9.26 -4.09 5.64
C THR A 92 9.09 -4.09 7.15
N ALA A 93 8.07 -3.41 7.68
CA ALA A 93 7.69 -3.48 9.10
C ALA A 93 7.43 -4.93 9.55
N SER A 94 6.67 -5.70 8.76
CA SER A 94 6.43 -7.13 9.03
C SER A 94 7.72 -7.96 9.01
N TYR A 95 8.66 -7.62 8.14
CA TYR A 95 9.97 -8.27 8.10
C TYR A 95 10.77 -7.94 9.38
N LEU A 96 10.83 -6.67 9.78
CA LEU A 96 11.55 -6.25 10.98
C LEU A 96 10.94 -6.81 12.26
N SER A 97 9.61 -6.88 12.36
CA SER A 97 8.91 -7.54 13.46
C SER A 97 9.30 -9.02 13.64
N ASN A 98 9.59 -9.72 12.54
CA ASN A 98 10.11 -11.09 12.64
C ASN A 98 11.59 -11.11 13.00
N LEU A 99 12.36 -10.14 12.50
CA LEU A 99 13.80 -10.04 12.74
C LEU A 99 14.10 -9.69 14.21
N THR A 100 13.30 -8.84 14.85
CA THR A 100 13.47 -8.47 16.28
C THR A 100 13.45 -9.72 17.16
N ARG A 101 12.53 -10.66 16.91
CA ARG A 101 12.42 -11.93 17.63
C ARG A 101 13.68 -12.80 17.55
N VAL A 102 14.46 -12.67 16.48
CA VAL A 102 15.73 -13.39 16.31
C VAL A 102 16.88 -12.60 16.96
N ALA A 103 16.87 -11.28 16.79
CA ALA A 103 17.90 -10.38 17.31
C ALA A 103 17.99 -10.41 18.84
N ASP A 104 16.88 -10.64 19.54
CA ASP A 104 16.83 -10.77 21.01
C ASP A 104 17.74 -11.88 21.55
N TYR A 105 18.10 -12.86 20.72
CA TYR A 105 19.00 -13.97 21.09
C TYR A 105 20.43 -13.82 20.56
N SER A 106 20.72 -12.75 19.81
CA SER A 106 21.98 -12.59 19.05
C SER A 106 23.18 -12.06 19.85
N GLY A 107 22.98 -11.70 21.13
CA GLY A 107 24.03 -11.18 22.02
C GLY A 107 24.48 -9.75 21.72
N ASN A 108 24.12 -9.16 20.57
CA ASN A 108 24.40 -7.77 20.23
C ASN A 108 23.23 -6.86 20.67
N SER A 109 23.27 -6.41 21.93
CA SER A 109 22.18 -5.62 22.51
C SER A 109 21.95 -4.28 21.81
N ARG A 110 23.02 -3.60 21.37
CA ARG A 110 22.90 -2.29 20.70
C ARG A 110 22.19 -2.41 19.35
N ALA A 111 22.59 -3.40 18.54
CA ALA A 111 21.95 -3.63 17.24
C ALA A 111 20.50 -4.11 17.39
N ALA A 112 20.21 -4.93 18.41
CA ALA A 112 18.85 -5.36 18.72
C ALA A 112 17.94 -4.18 19.12
N LEU A 113 18.44 -3.27 19.97
CA LEU A 113 17.70 -2.06 20.35
C LEU A 113 17.39 -1.16 19.15
N ALA A 114 18.40 -0.86 18.32
CA ALA A 114 18.20 -0.08 17.10
C ALA A 114 17.19 -0.73 16.13
N LEU A 115 17.15 -2.07 16.07
CA LEU A 115 16.18 -2.80 15.28
C LEU A 115 14.75 -2.68 15.84
N HIS A 116 14.57 -2.75 17.16
CA HIS A 116 13.25 -2.52 17.79
C HIS A 116 12.76 -1.09 17.55
N ASP A 117 13.63 -0.10 17.72
CA ASP A 117 13.30 1.31 17.46
C ASP A 117 12.92 1.51 15.99
N CYS A 118 13.70 0.94 15.06
CA CYS A 118 13.37 1.00 13.65
C CYS A 118 12.04 0.30 13.31
N PHE A 119 11.73 -0.85 13.94
CA PHE A 119 10.43 -1.49 13.77
C PHE A 119 9.29 -0.57 14.24
N SER A 120 9.43 0.06 15.41
CA SER A 120 8.44 1.01 15.93
C SER A 120 8.19 2.15 14.94
N ASN A 121 9.25 2.79 14.46
CA ASN A 121 9.15 3.86 13.47
C ASN A 121 8.45 3.40 12.18
N LEU A 122 8.75 2.19 11.68
CA LEU A 122 8.06 1.68 10.49
C LEU A 122 6.60 1.32 10.75
N ASP A 123 6.22 0.94 11.97
CA ASP A 123 4.83 0.68 12.33
C ASP A 123 4.03 1.99 12.42
N ASP A 124 4.62 3.05 12.96
CA ASP A 124 4.06 4.41 12.95
C ASP A 124 3.88 4.90 11.49
N ALA A 125 4.91 4.76 10.64
CA ALA A 125 4.81 5.07 9.21
C ALA A 125 3.69 4.28 8.51
N VAL A 126 3.44 3.02 8.89
CA VAL A 126 2.32 2.22 8.36
C VAL A 126 0.98 2.86 8.71
N ASP A 127 0.80 3.31 9.94
CA ASP A 127 -0.42 3.91 10.44
C ASP A 127 -0.70 5.27 9.80
N GLU A 128 0.33 6.08 9.61
CA GLU A 128 0.24 7.38 8.94
C GLU A 128 -0.11 7.25 7.45
N ILE A 129 0.53 6.31 6.75
CA ILE A 129 0.18 6.02 5.36
C ILE A 129 -1.24 5.46 5.26
N ARG A 130 -1.67 4.63 6.23
CA ARG A 130 -3.06 4.15 6.30
C ARG A 130 -4.04 5.31 6.51
N GLY A 131 -3.70 6.28 7.36
CA GLY A 131 -4.43 7.52 7.56
C GLY A 131 -4.58 8.31 6.25
N SER A 132 -3.47 8.46 5.52
CA SER A 132 -3.42 9.07 4.19
C SER A 132 -4.38 8.39 3.20
N ILE A 133 -4.36 7.05 3.12
CA ILE A 133 -5.28 6.29 2.26
C ILE A 133 -6.73 6.55 2.65
N LYS A 134 -7.04 6.56 3.96
CA LYS A 134 -8.40 6.81 4.46
C LYS A 134 -8.89 8.20 4.07
N GLN A 135 -8.06 9.22 4.26
CA GLN A 135 -8.41 10.60 3.92
C GLN A 135 -8.56 10.80 2.41
N MET A 136 -7.69 10.19 1.58
CA MET A 136 -7.82 10.21 0.12
C MET A 136 -9.15 9.60 -0.36
N ARG A 137 -9.70 8.60 0.34
CA ARG A 137 -11.02 8.01 0.02
C ARG A 137 -12.20 8.90 0.42
N GLN A 138 -11.96 9.86 1.31
CA GLN A 138 -12.98 10.77 1.84
C GLN A 138 -12.96 12.14 1.16
N LEU A 139 -12.04 12.36 0.21
CA LEU A 139 -11.97 13.60 -0.57
C LEU A 139 -13.33 13.91 -1.19
N GLY A 140 -13.82 15.12 -0.92
CA GLY A 140 -15.12 15.60 -1.39
C GLY A 140 -16.35 15.09 -0.63
N ALA A 141 -16.20 14.15 0.33
CA ALA A 141 -17.33 13.63 1.12
C ALA A 141 -17.68 14.51 2.32
N ALA A 142 -16.71 15.20 2.92
CA ALA A 142 -16.91 16.10 4.05
C ALA A 142 -16.99 17.57 3.59
N GLY A 143 -18.16 17.97 3.08
CA GLY A 143 -18.39 19.34 2.61
C GLY A 143 -17.89 19.59 1.19
N SER A 144 -18.73 20.21 0.37
CA SER A 144 -18.41 20.58 -1.01
C SER A 144 -17.67 21.92 -1.05
N GLY A 145 -16.38 21.91 -1.40
CA GLY A 145 -15.63 23.14 -1.63
C GLY A 145 -14.11 22.96 -1.62
N THR A 146 -13.42 23.89 -2.26
CA THR A 146 -11.95 23.91 -2.38
C THR A 146 -11.26 23.94 -1.02
N ASP A 147 -11.78 24.70 -0.05
CA ASP A 147 -11.17 24.81 1.29
C ASP A 147 -11.18 23.47 2.04
N SER A 148 -12.30 22.73 1.97
CA SER A 148 -12.39 21.39 2.56
C SER A 148 -11.42 20.42 1.89
N PHE A 149 -11.33 20.46 0.56
CA PHE A 149 -10.35 19.67 -0.18
C PHE A 149 -8.90 19.98 0.25
N LEU A 150 -8.54 21.26 0.34
CA LEU A 150 -7.18 21.68 0.73
C LEU A 150 -6.85 21.27 2.16
N PHE A 151 -7.80 21.37 3.09
CA PHE A 151 -7.62 20.91 4.46
C PHE A 151 -7.45 19.38 4.54
N GLN A 152 -8.24 18.62 3.78
CA GLN A 152 -8.08 17.17 3.74
C GLN A 152 -6.75 16.75 3.09
N MET A 153 -6.33 17.45 2.04
CA MET A 153 -5.02 17.22 1.42
C MET A 153 -3.86 17.58 2.35
N SER A 154 -3.98 18.62 3.17
CA SER A 154 -2.92 18.96 4.13
C SER A 154 -2.70 17.87 5.19
N ASN A 155 -3.76 17.16 5.60
CA ASN A 155 -3.64 15.97 6.45
C ASN A 155 -2.84 14.86 5.73
N VAL A 156 -3.18 14.57 4.47
CA VAL A 156 -2.45 13.56 3.66
C VAL A 156 -0.98 13.94 3.51
N GLN A 157 -0.69 15.21 3.22
CA GLN A 157 0.68 15.71 3.10
C GLN A 157 1.45 15.57 4.41
N THR A 158 0.81 15.87 5.54
CA THR A 158 1.40 15.78 6.88
C THR A 158 1.76 14.34 7.20
N TRP A 159 0.81 13.41 7.09
CA TRP A 159 1.07 12.00 7.39
C TRP A 159 2.05 11.33 6.43
N MET A 160 2.03 11.68 5.14
CA MET A 160 3.05 11.16 4.21
C MET A 160 4.45 11.72 4.47
N SER A 161 4.55 12.94 5.01
CA SER A 161 5.85 13.54 5.39
C SER A 161 6.38 12.95 6.70
N ALA A 162 5.49 12.72 7.67
CA ALA A 162 5.81 12.05 8.91
C ALA A 162 6.29 10.61 8.65
N ALA A 163 5.60 9.87 7.77
CA ALA A 163 6.00 8.49 7.45
C ALA A 163 7.40 8.42 6.84
N LEU A 164 7.75 9.40 5.99
CA LEU A 164 9.09 9.51 5.45
C LEU A 164 10.13 9.85 6.53
N THR A 165 9.75 10.67 7.52
CA THR A 165 10.61 11.04 8.66
C THR A 165 10.85 9.87 9.59
N ASP A 166 9.84 9.03 9.82
CA ASP A 166 9.98 7.81 10.62
C ASP A 166 10.88 6.78 9.93
N GLU A 167 10.72 6.62 8.61
CA GLU A 167 11.63 5.80 7.81
C GLU A 167 13.08 6.34 7.87
N GLU A 168 13.27 7.66 7.91
CA GLU A 168 14.58 8.33 8.12
C GLU A 168 15.15 8.05 9.50
N THR A 169 14.34 8.27 10.54
CA THR A 169 14.69 8.03 11.94
C THR A 169 15.08 6.57 12.18
N CYS A 170 14.39 5.61 11.53
CA CYS A 170 14.79 4.20 11.60
C CYS A 170 16.26 3.99 11.18
N THR A 171 16.69 4.52 10.03
CA THR A 171 18.07 4.30 9.58
C THR A 171 19.07 5.11 10.39
N ASP A 172 18.68 6.29 10.87
CA ASP A 172 19.54 7.11 11.73
C ASP A 172 19.82 6.42 13.08
N GLY A 173 18.88 5.62 13.58
CA GLY A 173 19.07 4.77 14.76
C GLY A 173 20.21 3.76 14.66
N PHE A 174 20.71 3.46 13.45
CA PHE A 174 21.82 2.55 13.22
C PHE A 174 23.20 3.23 13.08
N GLN A 175 23.28 4.57 13.12
CA GLN A 175 24.54 5.29 12.87
C GLN A 175 25.68 4.87 13.83
N ASP A 176 25.34 4.63 15.10
CA ASP A 176 26.31 4.21 16.12
C ASP A 176 26.36 2.67 16.33
N VAL A 177 25.71 1.90 15.45
CA VAL A 177 25.77 0.43 15.49
C VAL A 177 26.93 -0.03 14.61
N GLU A 178 27.80 -0.90 15.14
CA GLU A 178 28.87 -1.50 14.35
C GLU A 178 28.32 -2.21 13.11
N ASP A 179 29.06 -2.13 12.01
CA ASP A 179 28.64 -2.73 10.76
C ASP A 179 28.49 -4.24 10.89
N CYS A 180 27.30 -4.73 10.58
CA CYS A 180 26.96 -6.14 10.59
C CYS A 180 25.94 -6.46 9.50
N PRO A 181 25.82 -7.72 9.07
CA PRO A 181 24.89 -8.09 7.99
C PRO A 181 23.45 -7.67 8.26
N MET A 182 23.02 -7.68 9.52
CA MET A 182 21.68 -7.24 9.93
C MET A 182 21.47 -5.75 9.67
N LYS A 183 22.38 -4.88 10.16
CA LYS A 183 22.33 -3.43 9.93
C LYS A 183 22.23 -3.13 8.43
N SER A 184 23.14 -3.71 7.64
CA SER A 184 23.15 -3.47 6.19
C SER A 184 21.87 -3.95 5.50
N ASP A 185 21.29 -5.08 5.88
CA ASP A 185 20.02 -5.55 5.30
C ASP A 185 18.85 -4.63 5.67
N VAL A 186 18.77 -4.19 6.93
CA VAL A 186 17.73 -3.26 7.41
C VAL A 186 17.84 -1.91 6.70
N GLU A 187 19.01 -1.29 6.72
CA GLU A 187 19.25 0.02 6.08
C GLU A 187 18.94 -0.03 4.58
N ASN A 188 19.32 -1.10 3.87
CA ASN A 188 19.04 -1.26 2.45
C ASN A 188 17.53 -1.37 2.16
N ARG A 189 16.79 -2.13 2.98
CA ARG A 189 15.34 -2.25 2.83
C ARG A 189 14.64 -0.94 3.10
N VAL A 190 14.97 -0.28 4.19
CA VAL A 190 14.32 0.98 4.60
C VAL A 190 14.68 2.10 3.64
N THR A 191 15.93 2.21 3.20
CA THR A 191 16.34 3.14 2.14
C THR A 191 15.56 2.92 0.85
N LYS A 192 15.24 1.68 0.50
CA LYS A 192 14.39 1.39 -0.66
C LYS A 192 12.95 1.85 -0.45
N VAL A 193 12.40 1.68 0.75
CA VAL A 193 11.04 2.10 1.12
C VAL A 193 10.90 3.62 1.09
N LYS A 194 11.88 4.38 1.63
CA LYS A 194 11.97 5.86 1.55
C LYS A 194 11.74 6.39 0.15
N LYS A 195 12.27 5.71 -0.86
CA LYS A 195 12.13 6.14 -2.26
C LYS A 195 10.68 6.03 -2.74
N PHE A 196 9.93 5.03 -2.29
CA PHE A 196 8.50 4.91 -2.58
C PHE A 196 7.69 5.99 -1.86
N THR A 197 7.95 6.20 -0.55
CA THR A 197 7.23 7.19 0.26
C THR A 197 7.50 8.61 -0.23
N SER A 198 8.76 8.94 -0.52
CA SER A 198 9.18 10.21 -1.11
C SER A 198 8.49 10.49 -2.46
N ASN A 199 8.46 9.51 -3.37
CA ASN A 199 7.75 9.67 -4.65
C ASN A 199 6.24 9.83 -4.47
N ALA A 200 5.62 9.07 -3.56
CA ALA A 200 4.20 9.19 -3.27
C ALA A 200 3.86 10.58 -2.70
N LEU A 201 4.66 11.08 -1.74
CA LEU A 201 4.53 12.43 -1.20
C LEU A 201 4.68 13.50 -2.28
N ALA A 202 5.63 13.35 -3.21
CA ALA A 202 5.79 14.29 -4.32
C ALA A 202 4.54 14.35 -5.23
N LEU A 203 3.93 13.19 -5.53
CA LEU A 203 2.69 13.12 -6.32
C LEU A 203 1.48 13.70 -5.56
N VAL A 204 1.39 13.45 -4.25
CA VAL A 204 0.40 14.06 -3.35
C VAL A 204 0.52 15.59 -3.36
N ASN A 205 1.73 16.12 -3.22
CA ASN A 205 2.01 17.55 -3.28
C ASN A 205 1.64 18.13 -4.66
N GLY A 206 1.93 17.41 -5.73
CA GLY A 206 1.52 17.77 -7.09
C GLY A 206 0.00 17.83 -7.26
N TYR A 207 -0.73 16.88 -6.65
CA TYR A 207 -2.18 16.88 -6.68
C TYR A 207 -2.78 18.02 -5.87
N ALA A 208 -2.33 18.24 -4.63
CA ALA A 208 -2.81 19.31 -3.76
C ALA A 208 -2.65 20.70 -4.41
N LYS A 209 -1.52 20.94 -5.10
CA LYS A 209 -1.25 22.20 -5.83
C LYS A 209 -2.24 22.49 -6.97
N LYS A 210 -2.87 21.46 -7.55
CA LYS A 210 -3.89 21.67 -8.60
C LYS A 210 -5.21 22.22 -8.04
N GLY A 211 -5.45 22.08 -6.73
CA GLY A 211 -6.60 22.70 -6.05
C GLY A 211 -7.98 22.21 -6.54
N MET A 212 -8.05 21.09 -7.25
CA MET A 212 -9.27 20.53 -7.82
C MET A 212 -9.59 19.18 -7.16
N PRO A 213 -10.79 19.02 -6.56
CA PRO A 213 -11.25 17.76 -5.95
C PRO A 213 -11.35 16.57 -6.92
#